data_AF-A0A963A3Y0-F1
#
_entry.id   AF-A0A963A3Y0-F1
#
_cell.length_a   1.000
_cell.length_b   1.000
_cell.length_c   1.000
_cell.angle_alpha   90.00
_cell.angle_beta   90.00
_cell.angle_gamma   90.00
#
_symmetry.space_group_name_H-M   'P 1'
#
loop_
_entity.id
_entity.type
_entity.pdbx_description
1 polymer ?
#
loop_
_entity_poly.entity_id
_entity_poly.type
_entity_poly.pdbx_seq_one_letter_code
_entity_poly.pdbx_strand_id
1 'polypeptide(L)'
;PNAPGEQSGDNRSSPAAIEIAVQSEPQPSVQPVALETLLMDRREGLRQLLARWGIVPEENYRGADLCDWALQQGVRCRESNGGWKQIQQYDRPAMIELTGRPKQRYALVTGIGPRYATLTQGDRSSRILREELDAHWRGSFLLLWRPPPDGVTLIGPGANQNYAAWLQQRLAHIPGFAVSFHPPASYDRQLQDAIRRFQQQQGLQTDGLVGPETIIALNSQASVADTPRLEQTE
;
A
#
# COMPACT_ATOMS: atom_id res chain seq x y z
N PRO A 1 -41.25 -29.35 86.76
CA PRO A 1 -40.82 -30.71 86.36
C PRO A 1 -40.32 -30.73 84.91
N ASN A 2 -39.17 -31.40 84.73
CA ASN A 2 -38.48 -31.77 83.49
C ASN A 2 -37.74 -30.69 82.65
N ALA A 3 -36.44 -30.67 82.99
CA ALA A 3 -35.16 -30.51 82.28
C ALA A 3 -35.04 -30.14 80.77
N PRO A 4 -33.83 -29.68 80.35
CA PRO A 4 -33.56 -28.97 79.10
C PRO A 4 -32.66 -29.73 78.09
N GLY A 5 -32.45 -29.11 76.92
CA GLY A 5 -31.31 -29.37 76.03
C GLY A 5 -31.71 -29.53 74.56
N GLU A 6 -31.29 -28.62 73.68
CA GLU A 6 -30.20 -28.85 72.71
C GLU A 6 -29.97 -27.64 71.82
N GLN A 7 -28.69 -27.39 71.55
CA GLN A 7 -28.15 -26.36 70.68
C GLN A 7 -28.37 -26.73 69.21
N SER A 8 -28.61 -25.74 68.36
CA SER A 8 -28.21 -25.84 66.95
C SER A 8 -27.83 -24.45 66.46
N GLY A 9 -26.54 -24.27 66.19
CA GLY A 9 -26.00 -23.08 65.55
C GLY A 9 -26.26 -23.12 64.05
N ASP A 10 -26.57 -21.96 63.48
CA ASP A 10 -26.51 -21.76 62.04
C ASP A 10 -25.63 -20.54 61.72
N ASN A 11 -24.42 -20.90 61.29
CA ASN A 11 -23.36 -20.04 60.80
C ASN A 11 -23.70 -19.59 59.37
N ARG A 12 -24.27 -18.39 59.20
CA ARG A 12 -24.47 -17.80 57.87
C ARG A 12 -23.15 -17.20 57.35
N SER A 13 -22.38 -18.02 56.64
CA SER A 13 -21.29 -17.55 55.79
C SER A 13 -21.86 -16.84 54.55
N SER A 14 -21.54 -15.56 54.41
CA SER A 14 -21.72 -14.77 53.19
C SER A 14 -20.64 -15.15 52.17
N PRO A 15 -20.92 -15.37 50.87
CA PRO A 15 -19.87 -15.60 49.91
C PRO A 15 -19.22 -14.27 49.54
N ALA A 16 -17.93 -14.12 49.87
CA ALA A 16 -17.11 -13.02 49.41
C ALA A 16 -16.96 -13.08 47.88
N ALA A 17 -17.38 -12.02 47.20
CA ALA A 17 -17.09 -11.82 45.79
C ALA A 17 -15.58 -11.61 45.62
N ILE A 18 -14.94 -12.52 44.87
CA ILE A 18 -13.55 -12.37 44.45
C ILE A 18 -13.58 -11.38 43.28
N GLU A 19 -13.23 -10.12 43.53
CA GLU A 19 -12.87 -9.18 42.46
C GLU A 19 -11.55 -9.65 41.85
N ILE A 20 -11.63 -10.27 40.68
CA ILE A 20 -10.46 -10.56 39.86
C ILE A 20 -9.97 -9.23 39.30
N ALA A 21 -8.95 -8.67 39.95
CA ALA A 21 -8.19 -7.57 39.39
C ALA A 21 -7.50 -8.07 38.11
N VAL A 22 -8.05 -7.69 36.95
CA VAL A 22 -7.40 -7.89 35.66
C VAL A 22 -6.16 -6.99 35.65
N GLN A 23 -5.02 -7.57 35.98
CA GLN A 23 -3.73 -6.93 35.80
C GLN A 23 -3.52 -6.80 34.29
N SER A 24 -3.69 -5.59 33.77
CA SER A 24 -3.33 -5.25 32.40
C SER A 24 -1.83 -5.53 32.21
N GLU A 25 -1.50 -6.54 31.41
CA GLU A 25 -0.11 -6.83 31.02
C GLU A 25 0.52 -5.57 30.40
N PRO A 26 1.78 -5.23 30.76
CA PRO A 26 2.45 -4.09 30.18
C PRO A 26 2.64 -4.33 28.69
N GLN A 27 1.94 -3.56 27.85
CA GLN A 27 2.21 -3.52 26.42
C GLN A 27 3.70 -3.19 26.22
N PRO A 28 4.42 -3.94 25.36
CA PRO A 28 5.83 -3.67 25.13
C PRO A 28 5.98 -2.24 24.64
N SER A 29 6.69 -1.43 25.42
CA SER A 29 7.05 -0.06 25.08
C SER A 29 8.06 -0.10 23.93
N VAL A 30 7.56 -0.24 22.70
CA VAL A 30 8.38 -0.06 21.50
C VAL A 30 8.78 1.40 21.48
N GLN A 31 10.03 1.70 21.85
CA GLN A 31 10.54 3.05 21.70
C GLN A 31 10.45 3.43 20.21
N PRO A 32 9.86 4.57 19.86
CA PRO A 32 9.73 4.97 18.47
C PRO A 32 11.14 5.07 17.88
N VAL A 33 11.39 4.29 16.82
CA VAL A 33 12.62 4.42 16.04
C VAL A 33 12.59 5.81 15.42
N ALA A 34 13.60 6.64 15.72
CA ALA A 34 13.67 8.01 15.25
C ALA A 34 13.75 8.08 13.72
N LEU A 35 13.05 9.04 13.11
CA LEU A 35 12.93 9.22 11.67
C LEU A 35 14.30 9.18 10.97
N GLU A 36 15.30 9.86 11.54
CA GLU A 36 16.66 9.97 11.00
C GLU A 36 17.31 8.61 10.77
N THR A 37 16.99 7.63 11.62
CA THR A 37 17.57 6.30 11.54
C THR A 37 16.96 5.44 10.43
N LEU A 38 15.82 5.86 9.86
CA LEU A 38 15.11 5.21 8.75
C LEU A 38 15.39 5.89 7.40
N LEU A 39 16.14 7.00 7.40
CA LEU A 39 16.49 7.73 6.19
C LEU A 39 17.61 7.01 5.42
N MET A 40 17.46 7.03 4.10
CA MET A 40 18.34 6.36 3.15
C MET A 40 18.82 7.34 2.08
N ASP A 41 19.90 6.96 1.40
CA ASP A 41 20.21 7.57 0.10
C ASP A 41 19.28 7.01 -0.98
N ARG A 42 19.23 7.68 -2.15
CA ARG A 42 18.32 7.32 -3.24
C ARG A 42 18.54 5.88 -3.74
N ARG A 43 19.79 5.39 -3.72
CA ARG A 43 20.14 4.07 -4.22
C ARG A 43 19.59 3.00 -3.28
N GLU A 44 19.86 3.13 -1.99
CA GLU A 44 19.36 2.18 -0.99
C GLU A 44 17.83 2.19 -0.92
N GLY A 45 17.20 3.37 -0.90
CA GLY A 45 15.73 3.48 -0.89
C GLY A 45 15.08 2.80 -2.11
N LEU A 46 15.65 2.97 -3.31
CA LEU A 46 15.16 2.30 -4.51
C LEU A 46 15.40 0.78 -4.50
N ARG A 47 16.53 0.31 -3.97
CA ARG A 47 16.79 -1.13 -3.77
C ARG A 47 15.75 -1.76 -2.85
N GLN A 48 15.41 -1.10 -1.74
CA GLN A 48 14.39 -1.59 -0.82
C GLN A 48 13.00 -1.57 -1.43
N LEU A 49 12.68 -0.53 -2.21
CA LEU A 49 11.42 -0.46 -2.94
C LEU A 49 11.32 -1.59 -3.98
N LEU A 50 12.39 -1.91 -4.72
CA LEU A 50 12.46 -3.05 -5.64
C LEU A 50 12.32 -4.39 -4.92
N ALA A 51 12.93 -4.54 -3.74
CA ALA A 51 12.84 -5.75 -2.95
C ALA A 51 11.39 -6.08 -2.55
N ARG A 52 10.53 -5.08 -2.38
CA ARG A 52 9.08 -5.31 -2.16
C ARG A 52 8.43 -6.04 -3.33
N TRP A 53 8.93 -5.85 -4.55
CA TRP A 53 8.46 -6.52 -5.76
C TRP A 53 9.17 -7.87 -6.02
N GLY A 54 9.95 -8.36 -5.05
CA GLY A 54 10.76 -9.58 -5.21
C GLY A 54 11.97 -9.40 -6.12
N ILE A 55 12.35 -8.15 -6.43
CA ILE A 55 13.43 -7.82 -7.35
C ILE A 55 14.65 -7.35 -6.54
N VAL A 56 15.75 -8.10 -6.63
CA VAL A 56 17.00 -7.78 -5.92
C VAL A 56 18.10 -7.47 -6.95
N PRO A 57 18.45 -6.19 -7.17
CA PRO A 57 19.53 -5.83 -8.09
C PRO A 57 20.92 -6.22 -7.54
N GLU A 58 21.87 -6.49 -8.44
CA GLU A 58 23.30 -6.63 -8.09
C GLU A 58 23.85 -5.32 -7.48
N GLU A 59 24.97 -5.39 -6.76
CA GLU A 59 25.54 -4.23 -6.04
C GLU A 59 26.11 -3.13 -6.95
N ASN A 60 26.41 -3.46 -8.21
CA ASN A 60 27.08 -2.60 -9.19
C ASN A 60 26.15 -1.55 -9.84
N TYR A 61 24.83 -1.68 -9.75
CA TYR A 61 23.89 -0.74 -10.37
C TYR A 61 23.80 0.60 -9.61
N ARG A 62 23.86 1.73 -10.34
CA ARG A 62 23.60 3.07 -9.78
C ARG A 62 22.10 3.37 -9.75
N GLY A 63 21.70 4.36 -8.96
CA GLY A 63 20.28 4.68 -8.74
C GLY A 63 19.47 5.11 -9.97
N ALA A 64 20.08 5.66 -11.03
CA ALA A 64 19.38 5.96 -12.28
C ALA A 64 19.24 4.69 -13.13
N ASP A 65 20.35 3.98 -13.30
CA ASP A 65 20.44 2.68 -13.98
C ASP A 65 19.46 1.65 -13.41
N LEU A 66 19.16 1.72 -12.10
CA LEU A 66 18.19 0.85 -11.45
C LEU A 66 16.77 0.98 -12.01
N CYS A 67 16.32 2.17 -12.40
CA CYS A 67 14.98 2.33 -12.97
C CYS A 67 14.88 1.80 -14.40
N ASP A 68 15.94 1.98 -15.19
CA ASP A 68 16.02 1.42 -16.54
C ASP A 68 16.13 -0.11 -16.49
N TRP A 69 16.94 -0.63 -15.57
CA TRP A 69 17.06 -2.06 -15.32
C TRP A 69 15.76 -2.67 -14.78
N ALA A 70 15.06 -1.97 -13.88
CA ALA A 70 13.77 -2.42 -13.35
C ALA A 70 12.74 -2.67 -14.46
N LEU A 71 12.75 -1.86 -15.52
CA LEU A 71 11.87 -2.04 -16.68
C LEU A 71 12.12 -3.39 -17.38
N GLN A 72 13.37 -3.84 -17.44
CA GLN A 72 13.73 -5.17 -17.96
C GLN A 72 13.22 -6.30 -17.06
N GLN A 73 12.99 -6.02 -15.78
CA GLN A 73 12.36 -6.92 -14.81
C GLN A 73 10.82 -6.80 -14.81
N GLY A 74 10.23 -6.03 -15.73
CA GLY A 74 8.78 -5.88 -15.88
C GLY A 74 8.12 -4.93 -14.88
N VAL A 75 8.88 -4.08 -14.19
CA VAL A 75 8.35 -3.01 -13.34
C VAL A 75 8.95 -1.66 -13.71
N ARG A 76 8.18 -0.60 -13.61
CA ARG A 76 8.61 0.74 -14.03
C ARG A 76 8.62 1.68 -12.83
N CYS A 77 9.66 2.49 -12.71
CA CYS A 77 9.66 3.64 -11.82
C CYS A 77 8.65 4.70 -12.29
N ARG A 78 7.92 5.27 -11.33
CA ARG A 78 7.11 6.47 -11.53
C ARG A 78 7.50 7.47 -10.46
N GLU A 79 8.17 8.52 -10.89
CA GLU A 79 8.34 9.74 -10.11
C GLU A 79 7.10 10.62 -10.29
N SER A 80 6.60 11.18 -9.20
CA SER A 80 5.42 12.03 -9.22
C SER A 80 5.45 13.00 -8.04
N ASN A 81 4.52 13.96 -8.07
CA ASN A 81 4.34 14.94 -7.01
C ASN A 81 2.88 14.90 -6.55
N GLY A 82 2.65 14.87 -5.24
CA GLY A 82 1.32 14.84 -4.64
C GLY A 82 1.38 14.58 -3.14
N GLY A 83 0.24 14.75 -2.45
CA GLY A 83 0.15 14.50 -1.01
C GLY A 83 -0.17 13.04 -0.67
N TRP A 84 -0.38 12.77 0.62
CA TRP A 84 -0.72 11.44 1.16
C TRP A 84 -1.91 10.77 0.48
N LYS A 85 -2.94 11.54 0.14
CA LYS A 85 -4.13 11.05 -0.59
C LYS A 85 -3.75 10.42 -1.94
N GLN A 86 -2.76 10.99 -2.63
CA GLN A 86 -2.29 10.46 -3.91
C GLN A 86 -1.55 9.13 -3.73
N ILE A 87 -0.69 9.03 -2.72
CA ILE A 87 0.00 7.77 -2.39
C ILE A 87 -1.03 6.69 -1.99
N GLN A 88 -2.04 7.04 -1.19
CA GLN A 88 -3.16 6.15 -0.86
C GLN A 88 -3.93 5.69 -2.09
N GLN A 89 -4.21 6.60 -3.03
CA GLN A 89 -4.93 6.26 -4.27
C GLN A 89 -4.13 5.33 -5.19
N TYR A 90 -2.80 5.47 -5.23
CA TYR A 90 -1.94 4.52 -5.94
C TYR A 90 -1.88 3.16 -5.26
N ASP A 91 -2.09 3.12 -3.93
CA ASP A 91 -2.07 1.90 -3.14
C ASP A 91 -0.76 1.10 -3.36
N ARG A 92 0.37 1.82 -3.37
CA ARG A 92 1.71 1.24 -3.52
C ARG A 92 2.63 1.76 -2.42
N PRO A 93 3.56 0.92 -1.92
CA PRO A 93 4.72 1.42 -1.23
C PRO A 93 5.43 2.47 -2.08
N ALA A 94 5.85 3.56 -1.43
CA ALA A 94 6.42 4.70 -2.10
C ALA A 94 7.64 5.20 -1.33
N MET A 95 8.69 5.55 -2.07
CA MET A 95 9.82 6.27 -1.53
C MET A 95 9.51 7.77 -1.58
N ILE A 96 9.43 8.43 -0.44
CA ILE A 96 9.27 9.89 -0.35
C ILE A 96 10.63 10.57 -0.27
N GLU A 97 10.72 11.79 -0.80
CA GLU A 97 11.91 12.63 -0.67
C GLU A 97 11.67 13.80 0.30
N LEU A 98 12.35 13.77 1.43
CA LEU A 98 12.30 14.81 2.44
C LEU A 98 13.28 15.96 2.10
N THR A 99 12.89 17.18 2.43
CA THR A 99 13.72 18.37 2.33
C THR A 99 14.56 18.54 3.59
N GLY A 100 15.82 18.94 3.42
CA GLY A 100 16.76 19.10 4.53
C GLY A 100 18.21 18.93 4.08
N ARG A 101 19.15 19.11 5.00
CA ARG A 101 20.61 18.95 4.77
C ARG A 101 21.20 17.64 5.32
N PRO A 102 20.74 16.47 4.88
CA PRO A 102 21.63 15.30 4.83
C PRO A 102 21.75 14.67 3.44
N LYS A 103 22.75 13.79 3.29
CA LYS A 103 22.89 12.87 2.14
C LYS A 103 21.78 11.81 2.10
N GLN A 104 21.25 11.46 3.27
CA GLN A 104 20.11 10.57 3.46
C GLN A 104 18.85 11.40 3.64
N ARG A 105 17.92 11.31 2.68
CA ARG A 105 16.69 12.10 2.69
C ARG A 105 15.49 11.34 2.10
N TYR A 106 15.68 10.06 1.80
CA TYR A 106 14.63 9.21 1.26
C TYR A 106 14.13 8.29 2.36
N ALA A 107 12.81 8.10 2.42
CA ALA A 107 12.18 7.15 3.32
C ALA A 107 11.20 6.28 2.53
N LEU A 108 11.16 4.98 2.85
CA LEU A 108 10.24 4.04 2.21
C LEU A 108 8.98 3.93 3.06
N VAL A 109 7.89 4.50 2.55
CA VAL A 109 6.55 4.40 3.13
C VAL A 109 5.91 3.09 2.68
N THR A 110 5.52 2.25 3.63
CA THR A 110 4.89 0.94 3.37
C THR A 110 3.52 0.78 3.99
N GLY A 111 3.17 1.66 4.92
CA GLY A 111 1.81 1.76 5.44
C GLY A 111 1.41 3.20 5.68
N ILE A 112 0.12 3.47 5.65
CA ILE A 112 -0.41 4.81 5.92
C ILE A 112 -1.76 4.73 6.66
N GLY A 113 -1.92 5.64 7.61
CA GLY A 113 -3.11 5.83 8.41
C GLY A 113 -3.53 7.29 8.54
N PRO A 114 -4.56 7.57 9.35
CA PRO A 114 -5.04 8.92 9.59
C PRO A 114 -3.96 9.78 10.27
N ARG A 115 -3.21 9.22 11.24
CA ARG A 115 -2.21 9.96 12.02
C ARG A 115 -0.76 9.57 11.72
N TYR A 116 -0.53 8.32 11.36
CA TYR A 116 0.81 7.76 11.22
C TYR A 116 1.08 7.28 9.79
N ALA A 117 2.35 7.30 9.40
CA ALA A 117 2.87 6.55 8.27
C ALA A 117 3.86 5.52 8.79
N THR A 118 3.86 4.33 8.20
CA THR A 118 4.83 3.28 8.51
C THR A 118 6.00 3.39 7.55
N LEU A 119 7.19 3.62 8.11
CA LEU A 119 8.44 3.67 7.38
C LEU A 119 9.23 2.40 7.64
N THR A 120 9.85 1.87 6.59
CA THR A 120 10.66 0.65 6.67
C THR A 120 12.05 0.86 6.13
N GLN A 121 13.04 0.27 6.79
CA GLN A 121 14.40 0.13 6.30
C GLN A 121 14.96 -1.24 6.67
N GLY A 122 15.09 -2.13 5.68
CA GLY A 122 15.39 -3.54 5.89
C GLY A 122 14.30 -4.16 6.76
N ASP A 123 14.71 -4.79 7.86
CA ASP A 123 13.79 -5.39 8.82
C ASP A 123 13.26 -4.40 9.87
N ARG A 124 13.75 -3.16 9.86
CA ARG A 124 13.29 -2.12 10.80
C ARG A 124 12.02 -1.49 10.25
N SER A 125 11.02 -1.36 11.11
CA SER A 125 9.74 -0.71 10.82
C SER A 125 9.36 0.21 11.98
N SER A 126 8.82 1.39 11.67
CA SER A 126 8.36 2.34 12.67
C SER A 126 7.18 3.15 12.19
N ARG A 127 6.28 3.51 13.12
CA ARG A 127 5.19 4.45 12.87
C ARG A 127 5.68 5.86 13.18
N ILE A 128 5.73 6.71 12.17
CA ILE A 128 6.11 8.11 12.27
C ILE A 128 4.86 8.97 12.13
N LEU A 129 4.76 10.03 12.92
CA LEU A 129 3.67 10.99 12.80
C LEU A 129 3.70 11.63 11.41
N ARG A 130 2.54 11.70 10.74
CA ARG A 130 2.48 12.34 9.41
C ARG A 130 2.88 13.80 9.46
N GLU A 131 2.56 14.50 10.55
CA GLU A 131 2.96 15.89 10.79
C GLU A 131 4.49 16.09 10.79
N GLU A 132 5.23 15.13 11.33
CA GLU A 132 6.70 15.15 11.34
C GLU A 132 7.25 15.01 9.91
N LEU A 133 6.64 14.14 9.10
CA LEU A 133 7.00 14.00 7.69
C LEU A 133 6.59 15.23 6.88
N ASP A 134 5.40 15.79 7.12
CA ASP A 134 4.85 16.96 6.44
C ASP A 134 5.69 18.22 6.64
N ALA A 135 6.38 18.34 7.78
CA ALA A 135 7.33 19.41 8.04
C ALA A 135 8.51 19.42 7.05
N HIS A 136 8.83 18.26 6.47
CA HIS A 136 9.97 18.08 5.57
C HIS A 136 9.59 17.62 4.16
N TRP A 137 8.38 17.10 3.93
CA TRP A 137 7.99 16.53 2.66
C TRP A 137 7.24 17.53 1.78
N ARG A 138 7.73 17.75 0.55
CA ARG A 138 7.10 18.66 -0.44
C ARG A 138 6.18 17.96 -1.43
N GLY A 139 5.90 16.67 -1.21
CA GLY A 139 5.06 15.87 -2.10
C GLY A 139 5.80 15.06 -3.16
N SER A 140 7.14 15.15 -3.25
CA SER A 140 7.92 14.31 -4.18
C SER A 140 7.95 12.87 -3.71
N PHE A 141 7.55 11.93 -4.57
CA PHE A 141 7.64 10.50 -4.30
C PHE A 141 7.96 9.69 -5.56
N LEU A 142 8.52 8.51 -5.34
CA LEU A 142 8.78 7.50 -6.35
C LEU A 142 8.08 6.20 -5.93
N LEU A 143 7.30 5.62 -6.83
CA LEU A 143 6.74 4.28 -6.68
C LEU A 143 7.12 3.40 -7.86
N LEU A 144 6.92 2.09 -7.69
CA LEU A 144 7.03 1.12 -8.78
C LEU A 144 5.65 0.65 -9.20
N TRP A 145 5.51 0.30 -10.48
CA TRP A 145 4.28 -0.27 -11.02
C TRP A 145 4.57 -1.23 -12.17
N ARG A 146 3.66 -2.16 -12.44
CA ARG A 146 3.76 -3.10 -13.56
C ARG A 146 3.02 -2.56 -14.79
N PRO A 147 3.72 -2.19 -15.88
CA PRO A 147 3.05 -1.80 -17.11
C PRO A 147 2.37 -3.00 -17.78
N PRO A 148 1.49 -2.77 -18.77
CA PRO A 148 1.04 -3.81 -19.69
C PRO A 148 2.23 -4.37 -20.51
N PRO A 149 2.01 -5.46 -21.27
CA PRO A 149 3.02 -6.01 -22.17
C PRO A 149 3.70 -4.93 -23.03
N ASP A 150 4.98 -5.16 -23.34
CA ASP A 150 5.84 -4.25 -24.11
C ASP A 150 6.12 -2.90 -23.43
N GLY A 151 5.71 -2.72 -22.17
CA GLY A 151 6.01 -1.52 -21.39
C GLY A 151 5.22 -0.28 -21.80
N VAL A 152 4.12 -0.46 -22.55
CA VAL A 152 3.25 0.65 -23.00
C VAL A 152 2.69 1.41 -21.81
N THR A 153 2.54 2.73 -21.94
CA THR A 153 2.08 3.59 -20.83
C THR A 153 0.75 4.27 -21.09
N LEU A 154 0.21 4.15 -22.31
CA LEU A 154 -1.06 4.72 -22.72
C LEU A 154 -1.77 3.79 -23.69
N ILE A 155 -3.00 3.41 -23.36
CA ILE A 155 -3.89 2.64 -24.24
C ILE A 155 -5.18 3.44 -24.43
N GLY A 156 -5.67 3.54 -25.66
CA GLY A 156 -6.89 4.29 -25.97
C GLY A 156 -7.53 3.83 -27.28
N PRO A 157 -8.45 4.62 -27.85
CA PRO A 157 -9.07 4.32 -29.14
C PRO A 157 -8.03 4.03 -30.23
N GLY A 158 -8.24 2.96 -31.00
CA GLY A 158 -7.29 2.48 -32.01
C GLY A 158 -6.19 1.57 -31.49
N ALA A 159 -6.20 1.22 -30.19
CA ALA A 159 -5.31 0.21 -29.65
C ALA A 159 -5.42 -1.13 -30.39
N ASN A 160 -4.29 -1.82 -30.52
CA ASN A 160 -4.25 -3.14 -31.14
C ASN A 160 -4.96 -4.20 -30.27
N GLN A 161 -5.16 -5.38 -30.86
CA GLN A 161 -5.89 -6.49 -30.21
C GLN A 161 -5.23 -6.97 -28.91
N ASN A 162 -3.89 -6.93 -28.82
CA ASN A 162 -3.16 -7.36 -27.61
C ASN A 162 -3.47 -6.45 -26.41
N TYR A 163 -3.46 -5.13 -26.62
CA TYR A 163 -3.75 -4.16 -25.58
C TYR A 163 -5.23 -4.17 -25.20
N ALA A 164 -6.13 -4.34 -26.18
CA ALA A 164 -7.55 -4.52 -25.90
C ALA A 164 -7.80 -5.80 -25.07
N ALA A 165 -7.19 -6.93 -25.45
CA ALA A 165 -7.30 -8.19 -24.71
C ALA A 165 -6.78 -8.05 -23.28
N TRP A 166 -5.65 -7.35 -23.09
CA TRP A 166 -5.10 -7.07 -21.76
C TRP A 166 -6.08 -6.29 -20.88
N LEU A 167 -6.72 -5.24 -21.42
CA LEU A 167 -7.71 -4.45 -20.69
C LEU A 167 -8.95 -5.26 -20.33
N GLN A 168 -9.49 -5.99 -21.31
CA GLN A 168 -10.66 -6.86 -21.11
C GLN A 168 -10.38 -7.91 -20.03
N GLN A 169 -9.21 -8.54 -20.05
CA GLN A 169 -8.78 -9.49 -19.03
C GLN A 169 -8.71 -8.83 -17.65
N ARG A 170 -8.10 -7.64 -17.53
CA ARG A 170 -8.01 -6.94 -16.23
C ARG A 170 -9.38 -6.59 -15.68
N LEU A 171 -10.27 -6.03 -16.50
CA LEU A 171 -11.64 -5.69 -16.10
C LEU A 171 -12.45 -6.93 -15.68
N ALA A 172 -12.26 -8.07 -16.35
CA ALA A 172 -12.95 -9.31 -16.01
C ALA A 172 -12.60 -9.84 -14.61
N HIS A 173 -11.43 -9.51 -14.07
CA HIS A 173 -11.02 -9.89 -12.70
C HIS A 173 -11.53 -8.91 -11.63
N ILE A 174 -12.20 -7.83 -12.02
CA ILE A 174 -12.72 -6.82 -11.10
C ILE A 174 -14.23 -7.05 -10.90
N PRO A 175 -14.69 -7.34 -9.67
CA PRO A 175 -16.11 -7.51 -9.39
C PRO A 175 -16.95 -6.32 -9.87
N GLY A 176 -18.03 -6.58 -10.60
CA GLY A 176 -18.91 -5.55 -11.17
C GLY A 176 -18.44 -4.92 -12.49
N PHE A 177 -17.27 -5.31 -13.00
CA PHE A 177 -16.70 -4.85 -14.28
C PHE A 177 -16.52 -5.96 -15.31
N ALA A 178 -16.94 -7.19 -15.00
CA ALA A 178 -16.99 -8.26 -15.98
C ALA A 178 -17.99 -7.90 -17.09
N VAL A 179 -17.46 -7.69 -18.29
CA VAL A 179 -18.23 -7.43 -19.50
C VAL A 179 -17.95 -8.56 -20.48
N SER A 180 -18.99 -9.09 -21.11
CA SER A 180 -18.85 -10.08 -22.18
C SER A 180 -18.30 -9.40 -23.43
N PHE A 181 -17.04 -9.66 -23.74
CA PHE A 181 -16.39 -9.17 -24.95
C PHE A 181 -16.38 -10.27 -26.01
N HIS A 182 -16.63 -9.90 -27.26
CA HIS A 182 -16.57 -10.83 -28.40
C HIS A 182 -15.14 -10.88 -28.96
N PRO A 183 -14.59 -12.07 -29.24
CA PRO A 183 -13.36 -12.19 -30.02
C PRO A 183 -13.55 -11.71 -31.47
N PRO A 184 -12.53 -11.11 -32.11
CA PRO A 184 -11.24 -10.75 -31.53
C PRO A 184 -11.36 -9.53 -30.61
N ALA A 185 -10.49 -9.44 -29.60
CA ALA A 185 -10.46 -8.32 -28.68
C ALA A 185 -10.26 -6.99 -29.44
N SER A 186 -11.06 -5.99 -29.13
CA SER A 186 -10.98 -4.67 -29.74
C SER A 186 -11.25 -3.58 -28.71
N TYR A 187 -10.61 -2.43 -28.91
CA TYR A 187 -10.94 -1.22 -28.16
C TYR A 187 -12.16 -0.56 -28.79
N ASP A 188 -13.33 -1.14 -28.53
CA ASP A 188 -14.61 -0.66 -29.02
C ASP A 188 -15.31 0.27 -28.01
N ARG A 189 -16.53 0.72 -28.35
CA ARG A 189 -17.34 1.57 -27.47
C ARG A 189 -17.64 0.88 -26.14
N GLN A 190 -17.89 -0.43 -26.15
CA GLN A 190 -18.23 -1.18 -24.95
C GLN A 190 -17.05 -1.23 -23.97
N LEU A 191 -15.84 -1.51 -24.45
CA LEU A 191 -14.63 -1.44 -23.64
C LEU A 191 -14.36 -0.01 -23.15
N GLN A 192 -14.52 0.99 -24.03
CA GLN A 192 -14.32 2.39 -23.64
C GLN A 192 -15.28 2.83 -22.52
N ASP A 193 -16.56 2.46 -22.60
CA ASP A 193 -17.57 2.78 -21.58
C ASP A 193 -17.26 2.06 -20.26
N ALA A 194 -16.80 0.80 -20.32
CA ALA A 194 -16.36 0.06 -19.13
C ALA A 194 -15.15 0.73 -18.47
N ILE A 195 -14.16 1.20 -19.25
CA ILE A 195 -13.01 1.95 -18.74
C ILE A 195 -13.45 3.28 -18.12
N ARG A 196 -14.35 4.04 -18.76
CA ARG A 196 -14.85 5.31 -18.18
C ARG A 196 -15.56 5.06 -16.85
N ARG A 197 -16.42 4.04 -16.76
CA ARG A 197 -17.06 3.66 -15.51
C ARG A 197 -16.03 3.29 -14.44
N PHE A 198 -14.97 2.57 -14.82
CA PHE A 198 -13.90 2.19 -13.91
C PHE A 198 -13.17 3.43 -13.39
N GLN A 199 -12.75 4.32 -14.30
CA GLN A 199 -12.10 5.58 -13.95
C GLN A 199 -12.97 6.40 -12.99
N GLN A 200 -14.27 6.55 -13.28
CA GLN A 200 -15.20 7.26 -12.42
C GLN A 200 -15.25 6.65 -11.01
N GLN A 201 -15.37 5.33 -10.90
CA GLN A 201 -15.42 4.64 -9.60
C GLN A 201 -14.12 4.76 -8.81
N GLN A 202 -12.97 4.82 -9.50
CA GLN A 202 -11.65 4.99 -8.87
C GLN A 202 -11.28 6.46 -8.62
N GLY A 203 -12.18 7.41 -8.92
CA GLY A 203 -11.91 8.85 -8.77
C GLY A 203 -10.79 9.34 -9.70
N LEU A 204 -10.67 8.75 -10.88
CA LEU A 204 -9.72 9.11 -11.94
C LEU A 204 -10.40 9.98 -13.01
N GLN A 205 -9.58 10.61 -13.85
CA GLN A 205 -10.08 11.32 -15.03
C GLN A 205 -10.87 10.35 -15.93
N THR A 206 -12.13 10.70 -16.22
CA THR A 206 -13.10 9.82 -16.91
C THR A 206 -13.11 10.06 -18.42
N ASP A 207 -11.98 9.87 -19.07
CA ASP A 207 -11.76 10.15 -20.49
C ASP A 207 -11.69 8.89 -21.38
N GLY A 208 -11.66 7.71 -20.78
CA GLY A 208 -11.42 6.44 -21.47
C GLY A 208 -9.94 6.18 -21.79
N LEU A 209 -9.03 7.12 -21.54
CA LEU A 209 -7.61 6.92 -21.78
C LEU A 209 -6.98 6.14 -20.63
N VAL A 210 -6.36 5.01 -20.95
CA VAL A 210 -5.74 4.13 -19.96
C VAL A 210 -4.26 4.49 -19.83
N GLY A 211 -4.01 5.58 -19.12
CA GLY A 211 -2.68 6.03 -18.70
C GLY A 211 -2.17 5.30 -17.44
N PRO A 212 -1.00 5.70 -16.90
CA PRO A 212 -0.38 5.01 -15.76
C PRO A 212 -1.25 4.96 -14.51
N GLU A 213 -1.99 6.01 -14.15
CA GLU A 213 -2.89 5.95 -12.97
C GLU A 213 -3.98 4.90 -13.16
N THR A 214 -4.62 4.87 -14.34
CA THR A 214 -5.64 3.88 -14.68
C THR A 214 -5.05 2.47 -14.68
N ILE A 215 -3.84 2.26 -15.20
CA ILE A 215 -3.17 0.96 -15.21
C ILE A 215 -2.85 0.49 -13.78
N ILE A 216 -2.32 1.37 -12.93
CA ILE A 216 -2.02 1.06 -11.53
C ILE A 216 -3.31 0.67 -10.80
N ALA A 217 -4.39 1.44 -10.98
CA ALA A 217 -5.69 1.14 -10.40
C ALA A 217 -6.24 -0.21 -10.90
N LEU A 218 -6.21 -0.47 -12.22
CA LEU A 218 -6.64 -1.75 -12.80
C LEU A 218 -5.88 -2.93 -12.20
N ASN A 219 -4.56 -2.84 -12.08
CA ASN A 219 -3.76 -3.90 -11.49
C ASN A 219 -4.06 -4.12 -10.00
N SER A 220 -4.35 -3.05 -9.26
CA SER A 220 -4.72 -3.13 -7.83
C SER A 220 -6.06 -3.82 -7.66
N GLN A 221 -7.06 -3.43 -8.44
CA GLN A 221 -8.43 -3.95 -8.34
C GLN A 221 -8.55 -5.37 -8.89
N ALA A 222 -7.79 -5.69 -9.95
CA ALA A 222 -7.73 -7.05 -10.51
C ALA A 222 -6.96 -8.04 -9.62
N SER A 223 -6.46 -7.60 -8.46
CA SER A 223 -5.67 -8.40 -7.51
C SER A 223 -4.53 -9.16 -8.20
N VAL A 224 -3.79 -8.48 -9.07
CA VAL A 224 -2.65 -9.09 -9.76
C VAL A 224 -1.66 -9.59 -8.71
N ALA A 225 -1.37 -10.89 -8.73
CA ALA A 225 -0.45 -11.54 -7.80
C ALA A 225 0.89 -10.79 -7.72
N ASP A 226 1.52 -10.85 -6.54
CA ASP A 226 2.83 -10.26 -6.28
C ASP A 226 2.91 -8.76 -6.60
N THR A 227 1.80 -8.05 -6.44
CA THR A 227 1.74 -6.58 -6.51
C THR A 227 1.76 -6.03 -5.08
N PRO A 228 2.87 -5.41 -4.63
CA PRO A 228 2.96 -4.86 -3.28
C PRO A 228 1.93 -3.75 -3.09
N ARG A 229 1.17 -3.82 -2.01
CA ARG A 229 0.14 -2.84 -1.66
C ARG A 229 0.57 -2.04 -0.45
N LEU A 230 0.01 -0.84 -0.33
CA LEU A 230 0.26 0.00 0.82
C LEU A 230 -0.60 -0.50 1.98
N GLU A 231 0.03 -0.80 3.12
CA GLU A 231 -0.68 -1.26 4.31
C GLU A 231 -1.58 -0.14 4.85
N GLN A 232 -2.80 -0.49 5.25
CA GLN A 232 -3.67 0.43 5.97
C GLN A 232 -3.34 0.31 7.47
N THR A 233 -2.89 1.40 8.07
CA THR A 233 -2.56 1.43 9.50
C THR A 233 -3.57 2.29 10.26
N GLU A 234 -3.94 1.87 11.47
CA GLU A 234 -4.74 2.67 12.39
C GLU A 234 -3.93 3.81 13.04
#